data_AF-A0AAE0CUC1-F1
#
_entry.id   AF-A0AAE0CUC1-F1
#
_cell.length_a   1.000
_cell.length_b   1.000
_cell.length_c   1.000
_cell.angle_alpha   90.00
_cell.angle_beta   90.00
_cell.angle_gamma   90.00
#
_symmetry.space_group_name_H-M   'P 1'
#
loop_
_entity.id
_entity.type
_entity.pdbx_description
1 polymer ?
#
loop_
_entity_poly.entity_id
_entity_poly.type
_entity_poly.pdbx_seq_one_letter_code
_entity_poly.pdbx_strand_id
1 'polypeptide(L)'
;MSSPSKRRDMDVMKLMMSDYNVETINDGLNEFNVEFHGPKESLYEGGVWKIRVELPDAYPYKSPSIGFVNKIYHPNVDEMSGSVCLDVINQSWSPMFDLLNIFEVFLPQLLLYPNPSDPLNGDAASLMMKDRKQYDQKVKGNVPRYQNWGWNTSSDPCNDRWAGVTCDTRLQSVRKIVLDGFNLSGTLDASSVCMTKSLAVLSLEGNNVAGEIPEEISNCKQLTHLSVSDNQFSGAIPVSLSQSSNLKRLDVSNNNLSGELLDFSRISGLVGFLAENNNLSGRIPDFSFSNLMQFNVSNNRLSGPIPDVGGRFGADSFFGNPGLCGKPLSNACPPTSPS
;
A
#
# COMPACT_ATOMS: atom_id res chain seq x y z
N MET A 1 -21.11 -21.53 29.43
CA MET A 1 -19.71 -21.76 29.03
C MET A 1 -19.70 -22.82 27.94
N SER A 2 -19.20 -22.52 26.74
CA SER A 2 -19.02 -23.54 25.69
C SER A 2 -17.91 -24.51 26.09
N SER A 3 -17.95 -25.75 25.61
CA SER A 3 -16.84 -26.68 25.83
C SER A 3 -15.55 -26.13 25.17
N PRO A 4 -14.36 -26.42 25.71
CA PRO A 4 -13.09 -25.93 25.16
C PRO A 4 -12.90 -26.23 23.66
N SER A 5 -13.33 -27.42 23.21
CA SER A 5 -13.35 -27.77 21.78
C SER A 5 -14.31 -26.90 20.97
N LYS A 6 -15.54 -26.63 21.46
CA LYS A 6 -16.47 -25.74 20.76
C LYS A 6 -15.97 -24.29 20.67
N ARG A 7 -15.26 -23.81 21.69
CA ARG A 7 -14.68 -22.46 21.69
C ARG A 7 -13.54 -22.34 20.66
N ARG A 8 -12.68 -23.35 20.59
CA ARG A 8 -11.60 -23.45 19.60
C ARG A 8 -12.14 -23.33 18.17
N ASP A 9 -13.08 -24.19 17.83
CA ASP A 9 -13.64 -24.24 16.47
C ASP A 9 -14.31 -22.90 16.11
N MET A 10 -15.02 -22.28 17.04
CA MET A 10 -15.67 -20.98 16.85
C MET A 10 -14.65 -19.86 16.58
N ASP A 11 -13.57 -19.78 17.36
CA ASP A 11 -12.58 -18.70 17.20
C ASP A 11 -11.77 -18.87 15.90
N VAL A 12 -11.43 -20.11 15.53
CA VAL A 12 -10.74 -20.40 14.25
C VAL A 12 -11.65 -20.08 13.07
N MET A 13 -12.93 -20.48 13.13
CA MET A 13 -13.90 -20.14 12.08
C MET A 13 -14.11 -18.63 11.96
N LYS A 14 -14.15 -17.91 13.09
CA LYS A 14 -14.27 -16.43 13.08
C LYS A 14 -13.08 -15.78 12.36
N LEU A 15 -11.87 -16.28 12.62
CA LEU A 15 -10.66 -15.81 11.94
C LEU A 15 -10.70 -16.15 10.43
N MET A 16 -11.15 -17.35 10.05
CA MET A 16 -11.30 -17.76 8.64
C MET A 16 -12.36 -16.96 7.87
N MET A 17 -13.36 -16.40 8.56
CA MET A 17 -14.40 -15.55 7.98
C MET A 17 -14.03 -14.06 7.95
N SER A 18 -12.85 -13.69 8.45
CA SER A 18 -12.35 -12.31 8.43
C SER A 18 -11.60 -11.98 7.14
N ASP A 19 -11.04 -10.77 7.06
CA ASP A 19 -10.21 -10.35 5.93
C ASP A 19 -8.80 -10.99 5.93
N TYR A 20 -8.44 -11.77 6.96
CA TYR A 20 -7.16 -12.47 7.02
C TYR A 20 -7.12 -13.72 6.15
N ASN A 21 -6.01 -13.92 5.44
CA ASN A 21 -5.73 -15.12 4.67
C ASN A 21 -5.22 -16.24 5.62
N VAL A 22 -6.07 -17.24 5.89
CA VAL A 22 -5.77 -18.38 6.78
C VAL A 22 -5.56 -19.66 5.96
N GLU A 23 -4.50 -20.41 6.28
CA GLU A 23 -4.15 -21.71 5.70
C GLU A 23 -3.97 -22.77 6.79
N THR A 24 -4.81 -23.81 6.82
CA THR A 24 -4.70 -24.91 7.79
C THR A 24 -3.53 -25.84 7.50
N ILE A 25 -2.93 -26.41 8.54
CA ILE A 25 -1.87 -27.41 8.43
C ILE A 25 -2.46 -28.79 8.78
N ASN A 26 -2.23 -29.79 7.93
CA ASN A 26 -2.66 -31.19 8.14
C ASN A 26 -4.19 -31.37 8.37
N ASP A 27 -5.02 -30.55 7.72
CA ASP A 27 -6.50 -30.58 7.81
C ASP A 27 -7.08 -30.43 9.25
N GLY A 28 -6.25 -29.99 10.21
CA GLY A 28 -6.65 -29.73 11.59
C GLY A 28 -6.86 -28.25 11.91
N LEU A 29 -7.59 -27.96 12.98
CA LEU A 29 -7.81 -26.59 13.50
C LEU A 29 -6.84 -26.19 14.61
N ASN A 30 -5.91 -27.08 14.97
CA ASN A 30 -4.95 -26.84 16.05
C ASN A 30 -3.72 -26.05 15.57
N GLU A 31 -3.40 -26.13 14.29
CA GLU A 31 -2.23 -25.47 13.72
C GLU A 31 -2.57 -24.91 12.33
N PHE A 32 -2.25 -23.64 12.12
CA PHE A 32 -2.53 -22.95 10.85
C PHE A 32 -1.58 -21.77 10.67
N ASN A 33 -1.50 -21.29 9.44
CA ASN A 33 -0.78 -20.09 9.09
C ASN A 33 -1.74 -18.96 8.76
N VAL A 34 -1.32 -17.72 9.06
CA VAL A 34 -2.07 -16.51 8.77
C VAL A 34 -1.15 -15.49 8.12
N GLU A 35 -1.58 -14.90 7.02
CA GLU A 35 -0.88 -13.77 6.42
C GLU A 35 -1.07 -12.51 7.27
N PHE A 36 0.03 -11.85 7.62
CA PHE A 36 0.05 -10.66 8.45
C PHE A 36 0.85 -9.54 7.79
N HIS A 37 0.19 -8.42 7.56
CA HIS A 37 0.82 -7.22 7.02
C HIS A 37 1.41 -6.38 8.15
N GLY A 38 2.61 -5.85 7.91
CA GLY A 38 3.27 -4.93 8.82
C GLY A 38 2.38 -3.72 9.17
N PRO A 39 2.29 -3.34 10.45
CA PRO A 39 1.50 -2.19 10.86
C PRO A 39 1.98 -0.89 10.21
N LYS A 40 1.05 0.01 9.90
CA LYS A 40 1.37 1.37 9.45
C LYS A 40 2.13 2.13 10.53
N GLU A 41 2.97 3.07 10.10
CA GLU A 41 3.79 3.93 10.97
C GLU A 41 4.82 3.13 11.81
N SER A 42 5.10 1.89 11.43
CA SER A 42 6.11 1.04 12.05
C SER A 42 7.30 0.82 11.11
N LEU A 43 8.42 0.34 11.65
CA LEU A 43 9.59 -0.06 10.84
C LEU A 43 9.31 -1.26 9.93
N TYR A 44 8.18 -1.94 10.17
CA TYR A 44 7.75 -3.17 9.52
C TYR A 44 6.71 -2.90 8.42
N GLU A 45 6.29 -1.64 8.25
CA GLU A 45 5.32 -1.25 7.23
C GLU A 45 5.74 -1.72 5.82
N GLY A 46 4.77 -2.22 5.06
CA GLY A 46 4.98 -2.81 3.74
C GLY A 46 5.54 -4.24 3.76
N GLY A 47 5.91 -4.77 4.93
CA GLY A 47 6.28 -6.17 5.09
C GLY A 47 5.09 -7.10 5.11
N VAL A 48 5.30 -8.32 4.61
CA VAL A 48 4.31 -9.38 4.77
C VAL A 48 4.93 -10.63 5.36
N TRP A 49 4.32 -11.08 6.45
CA TRP A 49 4.74 -12.26 7.18
C TRP A 49 3.69 -13.35 7.15
N LYS A 50 4.17 -14.59 7.08
CA LYS A 50 3.35 -15.77 7.34
C LYS A 50 3.52 -16.12 8.81
N ILE A 51 2.44 -16.05 9.57
CA ILE A 51 2.43 -16.29 11.01
C ILE A 51 1.87 -17.69 11.28
N ARG A 52 2.68 -18.56 11.86
CA ARG A 52 2.24 -19.85 12.38
C ARG A 52 1.57 -19.65 13.73
N VAL A 53 0.37 -20.19 13.87
CA VAL A 53 -0.40 -20.22 15.12
C VAL A 53 -0.61 -21.67 15.51
N GLU A 54 -0.26 -22.01 16.75
CA GLU A 54 -0.49 -23.32 17.34
C GLU A 54 -1.35 -23.18 18.60
N LEU A 55 -2.51 -23.84 18.62
CA LEU A 55 -3.44 -23.83 19.74
C LEU A 55 -3.15 -24.99 20.69
N PRO A 56 -2.87 -24.73 21.98
CA PRO A 56 -2.65 -25.79 22.95
C PRO A 56 -3.97 -26.52 23.28
N ASP A 57 -3.87 -27.74 23.81
CA ASP A 57 -5.04 -28.51 24.25
C ASP A 57 -5.91 -27.76 25.27
N ALA A 58 -5.28 -26.94 26.11
CA ALA A 58 -5.92 -26.12 27.14
C ALA A 58 -6.50 -24.78 26.62
N TYR A 59 -6.49 -24.52 25.32
CA TYR A 59 -7.10 -23.30 24.74
C TYR A 59 -8.60 -23.17 25.11
N PRO A 60 -9.10 -21.97 25.49
CA PRO A 60 -8.43 -20.66 25.50
C PRO A 60 -7.73 -20.28 26.82
N TYR A 61 -7.67 -21.19 27.80
CA TYR A 61 -7.08 -20.92 29.13
C TYR A 61 -5.54 -20.90 29.11
N LYS A 62 -4.93 -21.46 28.07
CA LYS A 62 -3.52 -21.29 27.73
C LYS A 62 -3.44 -20.57 26.37
N SER A 63 -2.55 -19.58 26.26
CA SER A 63 -2.41 -18.80 25.04
C SER A 63 -1.96 -19.68 23.85
N PRO A 64 -2.28 -19.28 22.62
CA PRO A 64 -1.63 -19.83 21.43
C PRO A 64 -0.13 -19.56 21.44
N SER A 65 0.62 -20.42 20.77
CA SER A 65 2.01 -20.14 20.37
C SER A 65 2.00 -19.42 19.03
N ILE A 66 2.82 -18.37 18.90
CA ILE A 66 2.91 -17.54 17.70
C ILE A 66 4.35 -17.55 17.18
N GLY A 67 4.51 -17.76 15.87
CA GLY A 67 5.81 -17.78 15.22
C GLY A 67 5.79 -17.16 13.83
N PHE A 68 6.80 -16.35 13.51
CA PHE A 68 7.06 -15.83 12.18
C PHE A 68 7.72 -16.92 11.32
N VAL A 69 7.03 -17.40 10.28
CA VAL A 69 7.55 -18.46 9.39
C VAL A 69 8.65 -17.93 8.48
N ASN A 70 8.47 -16.70 7.97
CA ASN A 70 9.52 -15.98 7.26
C ASN A 70 10.23 -14.99 8.20
N LYS A 71 11.51 -14.76 7.93
CA LYS A 71 12.41 -14.05 8.85
C LYS A 71 11.94 -12.62 9.14
N ILE A 72 12.14 -12.21 10.39
CA ILE A 72 11.95 -10.85 10.88
C ILE A 72 13.11 -10.48 11.80
N TYR A 73 13.61 -9.25 11.67
CA TYR A 73 14.61 -8.72 12.59
C TYR A 73 13.90 -7.92 13.68
N HIS A 74 13.78 -8.48 14.89
CA HIS A 74 13.05 -7.86 16.00
C HIS A 74 13.57 -8.35 17.38
N PRO A 75 13.74 -7.48 18.40
CA PRO A 75 14.25 -7.84 19.72
C PRO A 75 13.52 -8.99 20.43
N ASN A 76 12.19 -9.04 20.31
CA ASN A 76 11.34 -10.05 20.97
C ASN A 76 10.99 -11.26 20.10
N VAL A 77 11.66 -11.45 18.96
CA VAL A 77 11.45 -12.61 18.08
C VAL A 77 12.77 -13.34 17.89
N ASP A 78 12.78 -14.65 18.10
CA ASP A 78 13.96 -15.46 17.86
C ASP A 78 14.27 -15.53 16.35
N GLU A 79 15.51 -15.24 15.96
CA GLU A 79 15.86 -15.07 14.54
C GLU A 79 15.91 -16.40 13.76
N MET A 80 16.15 -17.52 14.45
CA MET A 80 16.26 -18.84 13.81
C MET A 80 14.90 -19.53 13.67
N SER A 81 14.12 -19.53 14.75
CA SER A 81 12.83 -20.21 14.83
C SER A 81 11.64 -19.31 14.48
N GLY A 82 11.83 -17.99 14.53
CA GLY A 82 10.75 -17.01 14.37
C GLY A 82 9.79 -16.96 15.55
N SER A 83 10.05 -17.70 16.63
CA SER A 83 9.16 -17.77 17.78
C SER A 83 9.07 -16.42 18.51
N VAL A 84 7.86 -16.07 18.93
CA VAL A 84 7.60 -14.94 19.81
C VAL A 84 7.63 -15.43 21.25
N CYS A 85 8.24 -14.67 22.15
CA CYS A 85 8.33 -15.05 23.56
C CYS A 85 6.92 -15.27 24.16
N LEU A 86 6.68 -16.47 24.70
CA LEU A 86 5.40 -16.85 25.30
C LEU A 86 5.00 -15.94 26.46
N ASP A 87 5.95 -15.38 27.20
CA ASP A 87 5.65 -14.50 28.34
C ASP A 87 5.04 -13.18 27.89
N VAL A 88 5.43 -12.66 26.72
CA VAL A 88 4.87 -11.43 26.14
C VAL A 88 3.41 -11.65 25.71
N ILE A 89 3.13 -12.83 25.16
CA ILE A 89 1.76 -13.23 24.81
C ILE A 89 0.94 -13.50 26.06
N ASN A 90 1.44 -14.28 27.01
CA ASN A 90 0.72 -14.67 28.23
C ASN A 90 0.38 -13.48 29.14
N GLN A 91 1.25 -12.47 29.22
CA GLN A 91 0.95 -11.23 29.96
C GLN A 91 -0.22 -10.46 29.34
N SER A 92 -0.42 -10.59 28.03
CA SER A 92 -1.44 -9.88 27.27
C SER A 92 -2.68 -10.74 26.99
N TRP A 93 -2.61 -12.07 27.13
CA TRP A 93 -3.66 -12.99 26.74
C TRP A 93 -4.73 -13.14 27.82
N SER A 94 -5.99 -13.09 27.39
CA SER A 94 -7.15 -13.38 28.22
C SER A 94 -8.02 -14.43 27.53
N PRO A 95 -8.58 -15.41 28.26
CA PRO A 95 -9.53 -16.38 27.69
C PRO A 95 -10.81 -15.73 27.10
N MET A 96 -11.03 -14.44 27.37
CA MET A 96 -12.11 -13.67 26.75
C MET A 96 -11.79 -13.24 25.31
N PHE A 97 -10.52 -13.10 24.96
CA PHE A 97 -10.10 -12.70 23.63
C PHE A 97 -10.33 -13.82 22.60
N ASP A 98 -10.61 -13.42 21.37
CA ASP A 98 -10.63 -14.31 20.22
C ASP A 98 -9.28 -14.24 19.48
N LEU A 99 -9.12 -15.08 18.46
CA LEU A 99 -7.88 -15.15 17.70
C LEU A 99 -7.61 -13.89 16.84
N LEU A 100 -8.64 -13.11 16.50
CA LEU A 100 -8.46 -11.87 15.75
C LEU A 100 -7.65 -10.85 16.55
N ASN A 101 -7.81 -10.84 17.88
CA ASN A 101 -7.06 -9.96 18.77
C ASN A 101 -5.52 -10.11 18.60
N ILE A 102 -5.05 -11.31 18.24
CA ILE A 102 -3.62 -11.55 17.99
C ILE A 102 -3.10 -10.68 16.83
N PHE A 103 -3.89 -10.57 15.77
CA PHE A 103 -3.51 -9.87 14.54
C PHE A 103 -3.92 -8.39 14.54
N GLU A 104 -5.00 -8.05 15.25
CA GLU A 104 -5.52 -6.68 15.31
C GLU A 104 -4.87 -5.85 16.41
N VAL A 105 -4.38 -6.49 17.49
CA VAL A 105 -3.87 -5.80 18.68
C VAL A 105 -2.48 -6.27 19.05
N PHE A 106 -2.30 -7.56 19.33
CA PHE A 106 -1.04 -8.06 19.91
C PHE A 106 0.17 -7.88 18.99
N LEU A 107 0.13 -8.44 17.78
CA LEU A 107 1.23 -8.34 16.81
C LEU A 107 1.53 -6.88 16.42
N PRO A 108 0.52 -6.01 16.15
CA PRO A 108 0.78 -4.59 15.96
C PRO A 108 1.48 -3.93 17.14
N GLN A 109 1.01 -4.15 18.37
CA GLN A 109 1.65 -3.57 19.56
C GLN A 109 3.09 -4.06 19.74
N LEU A 110 3.33 -5.36 19.53
CA LEU A 110 4.67 -5.97 19.60
C LEU A 110 5.64 -5.26 18.64
N LEU A 111 5.22 -5.05 17.39
CA LEU A 111 6.06 -4.47 16.34
C LEU A 111 6.22 -2.94 16.45
N LEU A 112 5.20 -2.24 16.96
CA LEU A 112 5.28 -0.79 17.21
C LEU A 112 6.13 -0.45 18.43
N TYR A 113 6.04 -1.27 19.47
CA TYR A 113 6.69 -1.02 20.76
C TYR A 113 7.56 -2.21 21.19
N PRO A 114 8.71 -2.46 20.51
CA PRO A 114 9.61 -3.52 20.90
C PRO A 114 10.13 -3.32 22.32
N ASN A 115 10.21 -4.39 23.12
CA ASN A 115 10.76 -4.37 24.46
C ASN A 115 12.17 -4.96 24.47
N PRO A 116 13.24 -4.15 24.48
CA PRO A 116 14.60 -4.67 24.43
C PRO A 116 15.12 -5.17 25.80
N SER A 117 14.33 -5.06 26.88
CA SER A 117 14.77 -5.39 28.24
C SER A 117 14.88 -6.89 28.52
N ASP A 118 14.11 -7.70 27.80
CA ASP A 118 14.13 -9.16 27.85
C ASP A 118 14.01 -9.75 26.43
N PRO A 119 15.11 -9.73 25.65
CA PRO A 119 15.06 -10.03 24.24
C PRO A 119 15.30 -11.51 23.94
N LEU A 120 14.58 -12.03 22.93
CA LEU A 120 14.96 -13.29 22.27
C LEU A 120 16.09 -13.07 21.26
N ASN A 121 16.12 -11.91 20.62
CA ASN A 121 17.22 -11.49 19.74
C ASN A 121 18.08 -10.44 20.45
N GLY A 122 19.11 -10.91 21.15
CA GLY A 122 20.05 -10.07 21.89
C GLY A 122 20.82 -9.08 21.00
N ASP A 123 21.08 -9.42 19.74
CA ASP A 123 21.75 -8.55 18.79
C ASP A 123 20.85 -7.39 18.37
N ALA A 124 19.58 -7.69 18.03
CA ALA A 124 18.58 -6.68 17.69
C ALA A 124 18.35 -5.72 18.87
N ALA A 125 18.21 -6.25 20.09
CA ALA A 125 18.05 -5.44 21.29
C ALA A 125 19.27 -4.57 21.60
N SER A 126 20.47 -5.15 21.53
CA SER A 126 21.73 -4.42 21.74
C SER A 126 21.91 -3.31 20.71
N LEU A 127 21.61 -3.58 19.44
CA LEU A 127 21.68 -2.59 18.38
C LEU A 127 20.65 -1.48 18.58
N MET A 128 19.41 -1.83 18.92
CA MET A 128 18.34 -0.87 19.21
C MET A 128 18.69 0.08 20.37
N MET A 129 19.34 -0.44 21.42
CA MET A 129 19.78 0.36 22.58
C MET A 129 21.02 1.22 22.29
N LYS A 130 21.98 0.71 21.51
CA LYS A 130 23.26 1.41 21.24
C LYS A 130 23.17 2.40 20.09
N ASP A 131 22.52 2.01 18.99
CA ASP A 131 22.38 2.82 17.78
C ASP A 131 21.00 2.56 17.13
N ARG A 132 20.03 3.37 17.54
CA ARG A 132 18.67 3.27 17.04
C ARG A 132 18.56 3.48 15.52
N LYS A 133 19.39 4.35 14.93
CA LYS A 133 19.33 4.62 13.48
C LYS A 133 19.80 3.40 12.69
N GLN A 134 20.88 2.77 13.13
CA GLN A 134 21.39 1.57 12.48
C GLN A 134 20.42 0.38 12.64
N TYR A 135 19.77 0.27 13.80
CA TYR A 135 18.69 -0.69 14.00
C TYR A 135 17.55 -0.47 13.00
N ASP A 136 17.01 0.75 12.91
CA ASP A 136 15.90 1.07 12.01
C ASP A 136 16.24 0.77 10.53
N GLN A 137 17.46 1.08 10.09
CA GLN A 137 17.94 0.74 8.75
C GLN A 137 18.01 -0.77 8.52
N LYS A 138 18.53 -1.52 9.50
CA LYS A 138 18.67 -2.98 9.42
C LYS A 138 17.31 -3.67 9.40
N VAL A 139 16.34 -3.19 10.19
CA VAL A 139 14.95 -3.68 10.14
C VAL A 139 14.39 -3.48 8.74
N LYS A 140 14.39 -2.25 8.22
CA LYS A 140 13.83 -1.92 6.89
C LYS A 140 14.46 -2.75 5.76
N GLY A 141 15.77 -3.01 5.82
CA GLY A 141 16.47 -3.84 4.83
C GLY A 141 16.13 -5.34 4.89
N ASN A 142 15.59 -5.83 6.01
CA ASN A 142 15.22 -7.23 6.22
C ASN A 142 13.71 -7.46 6.22
N VAL A 143 12.91 -6.45 5.93
CA VAL A 143 11.45 -6.60 5.78
C VAL A 143 11.18 -7.50 4.56
N PRO A 144 10.64 -8.72 4.74
CA PRO A 144 10.33 -9.60 3.64
C PRO A 144 9.20 -9.01 2.81
N ARG A 145 9.45 -8.93 1.50
CA ARG A 145 8.49 -8.54 0.48
C ARG A 145 8.09 -9.80 -0.29
N TYR A 146 6.82 -9.91 -0.67
CA TYR A 146 6.27 -11.13 -1.27
C TYR A 146 7.04 -11.60 -2.51
N GLN A 147 7.50 -12.86 -2.52
CA GLN A 147 8.19 -13.49 -3.67
C GLN A 147 7.35 -14.53 -4.43
N ASN A 148 6.14 -14.90 -3.98
CA ASN A 148 5.24 -15.79 -4.72
C ASN A 148 3.86 -15.17 -4.80
N TRP A 149 3.51 -14.60 -5.97
CA TRP A 149 2.32 -13.76 -6.12
C TRP A 149 1.02 -14.58 -6.29
N GLY A 150 1.10 -15.89 -6.48
CA GLY A 150 -0.08 -16.73 -6.74
C GLY A 150 -0.66 -16.56 -8.15
N TRP A 151 -0.16 -15.60 -8.94
CA TRP A 151 -0.60 -15.36 -10.31
C TRP A 151 -0.18 -16.51 -11.22
N ASN A 152 -1.14 -17.32 -11.68
CA ASN A 152 -0.88 -18.34 -12.67
C ASN A 152 -2.05 -18.47 -13.65
N THR A 153 -1.77 -18.78 -14.92
CA THR A 153 -2.79 -18.83 -15.98
C THR A 153 -3.80 -19.97 -15.85
N SER A 154 -3.57 -20.89 -14.92
CA SER A 154 -4.42 -22.06 -14.67
C SER A 154 -5.36 -21.87 -13.47
N SER A 155 -5.31 -20.71 -12.82
CA SER A 155 -6.06 -20.37 -11.59
C SER A 155 -6.90 -19.14 -11.80
N ASP A 156 -8.00 -19.05 -11.06
CA ASP A 156 -8.91 -17.92 -11.11
C ASP A 156 -8.47 -16.84 -10.10
N PRO A 157 -8.21 -15.59 -10.53
CA PRO A 157 -7.73 -14.52 -9.66
C PRO A 157 -8.70 -14.17 -8.50
N CYS A 158 -9.97 -14.52 -8.63
CA CYS A 158 -11.00 -14.30 -7.61
C CYS A 158 -11.21 -15.48 -6.67
N ASN A 159 -10.77 -16.68 -7.04
CA ASN A 159 -10.91 -17.88 -6.20
C ASN A 159 -9.57 -18.28 -5.54
N ASP A 160 -8.44 -18.01 -6.20
CA ASP A 160 -7.14 -18.58 -5.85
C ASP A 160 -6.19 -17.54 -5.21
N ARG A 161 -6.76 -16.55 -4.52
CA ARG A 161 -6.08 -15.58 -3.62
C ARG A 161 -4.80 -14.97 -4.22
N TRP A 162 -4.90 -14.43 -5.42
CA TRP A 162 -3.78 -13.75 -6.07
C TRP A 162 -3.32 -12.54 -5.25
N ALA A 163 -2.01 -12.46 -4.99
CA ALA A 163 -1.42 -11.35 -4.25
C ALA A 163 -1.75 -10.03 -4.95
N GLY A 164 -2.16 -9.04 -4.16
CA GLY A 164 -2.55 -7.72 -4.66
C GLY A 164 -3.87 -7.68 -5.43
N VAL A 165 -4.59 -8.79 -5.58
CA VAL A 165 -5.87 -8.83 -6.31
C VAL A 165 -7.04 -8.90 -5.32
N THR A 166 -8.05 -8.05 -5.52
CA THR A 166 -9.32 -8.13 -4.81
C THR A 166 -10.46 -8.17 -5.82
N CYS A 167 -11.41 -9.08 -5.63
CA CYS A 167 -12.56 -9.22 -6.52
C CYS A 167 -13.85 -8.64 -5.94
N ASP A 168 -14.76 -8.22 -6.82
CA ASP A 168 -16.15 -7.96 -6.47
C ASP A 168 -16.87 -9.31 -6.32
N THR A 169 -17.29 -9.64 -5.11
CA THR A 169 -17.93 -10.94 -4.81
C THR A 169 -19.28 -11.11 -5.50
N ARG A 170 -19.96 -10.02 -5.87
CA ARG A 170 -21.26 -10.09 -6.59
C ARG A 170 -21.07 -10.29 -8.07
N LEU A 171 -20.05 -9.65 -8.66
CA LEU A 171 -19.76 -9.74 -10.09
C LEU A 171 -18.78 -10.86 -10.45
N GLN A 172 -18.15 -11.48 -9.45
CA GLN A 172 -17.10 -12.50 -9.63
C GLN A 172 -16.04 -12.04 -10.63
N SER A 173 -15.55 -10.81 -10.41
CA SER A 173 -14.60 -10.17 -11.32
C SER A 173 -13.64 -9.27 -10.56
N VAL A 174 -12.42 -9.12 -11.09
CA VAL A 174 -11.36 -8.32 -10.48
C VAL A 174 -11.82 -6.88 -10.32
N ARG A 175 -11.68 -6.37 -9.09
CA ARG A 175 -12.09 -5.02 -8.71
C ARG A 175 -10.92 -4.13 -8.34
N LYS A 176 -9.89 -4.68 -7.72
CA LYS A 176 -8.67 -3.96 -7.35
C LYS A 176 -7.45 -4.79 -7.72
N ILE A 177 -6.42 -4.12 -8.25
CA ILE A 177 -5.07 -4.63 -8.39
C ILE A 177 -4.15 -3.62 -7.69
N VAL A 178 -3.48 -4.05 -6.63
CA VAL A 178 -2.61 -3.25 -5.76
C VAL A 178 -1.31 -4.03 -5.57
N LEU A 179 -0.29 -3.68 -6.35
CA LEU A 179 1.01 -4.36 -6.37
C LEU A 179 2.12 -3.42 -5.92
N ASP A 180 1.85 -2.63 -4.88
CA ASP A 180 2.74 -1.58 -4.43
C ASP A 180 3.99 -2.16 -3.73
N GLY A 181 5.19 -1.74 -4.13
CA GLY A 181 6.43 -2.20 -3.50
C GLY A 181 6.87 -3.63 -3.85
N PHE A 182 6.29 -4.23 -4.91
CA PHE A 182 6.56 -5.60 -5.34
C PHE A 182 7.89 -5.76 -6.09
N ASN A 183 8.66 -4.68 -6.25
CA ASN A 183 9.89 -4.65 -7.04
C ASN A 183 9.68 -5.06 -8.50
N LEU A 184 8.48 -4.76 -9.04
CA LEU A 184 8.11 -5.04 -10.43
C LEU A 184 9.02 -4.29 -11.39
N SER A 185 9.32 -4.90 -12.54
CA SER A 185 10.03 -4.27 -13.66
C SER A 185 9.37 -4.63 -14.98
N GLY A 186 9.64 -3.89 -16.04
CA GLY A 186 9.01 -4.08 -17.34
C GLY A 186 8.09 -2.92 -17.69
N THR A 187 7.00 -3.18 -18.39
CA THR A 187 6.04 -2.16 -18.86
C THR A 187 4.62 -2.50 -18.44
N LEU A 188 3.77 -1.49 -18.29
CA LEU A 188 2.34 -1.68 -18.07
C LEU A 188 1.65 -2.06 -19.40
N ASP A 189 1.07 -3.26 -19.48
CA ASP A 189 0.15 -3.62 -20.57
C ASP A 189 -1.30 -3.39 -20.14
N ALA A 190 -1.80 -2.17 -20.38
CA ALA A 190 -3.17 -1.81 -20.05
C ALA A 190 -4.21 -2.52 -20.93
N SER A 191 -3.83 -3.04 -22.11
CA SER A 191 -4.76 -3.71 -23.01
C SER A 191 -5.33 -4.99 -22.39
N SER A 192 -4.48 -5.74 -21.68
CA SER A 192 -4.84 -6.94 -20.93
C SER A 192 -5.55 -6.62 -19.61
N VAL A 193 -5.04 -5.63 -18.86
CA VAL A 193 -5.59 -5.25 -17.54
C VAL A 193 -7.01 -4.67 -17.67
N CYS A 194 -7.25 -3.82 -18.67
CA CYS A 194 -8.53 -3.15 -18.88
C CYS A 194 -9.59 -4.02 -19.58
N MET A 195 -9.33 -5.30 -19.84
CA MET A 195 -10.38 -6.26 -20.23
C MET A 195 -11.33 -6.56 -19.07
N THR A 196 -10.89 -6.33 -17.82
CA THR A 196 -11.67 -6.57 -16.62
C THR A 196 -12.78 -5.52 -16.49
N LYS A 197 -14.04 -5.97 -16.44
CA LYS A 197 -15.21 -5.08 -16.52
C LYS A 197 -15.45 -4.25 -15.25
N SER A 198 -14.89 -4.67 -14.12
CA SER A 198 -15.14 -4.08 -12.80
C SER A 198 -13.93 -3.43 -12.13
N LEU A 199 -12.78 -3.33 -12.83
CA LEU A 199 -11.57 -2.78 -12.22
C LEU A 199 -11.78 -1.31 -11.85
N ALA A 200 -11.71 -1.06 -10.55
CA ALA A 200 -11.95 0.25 -9.94
C ALA A 200 -10.67 0.88 -9.38
N VAL A 201 -9.66 0.06 -9.03
CA VAL A 201 -8.39 0.52 -8.47
C VAL A 201 -7.25 -0.23 -9.16
N LEU A 202 -6.30 0.51 -9.71
CA LEU A 202 -5.01 0.01 -10.16
C LEU A 202 -3.90 0.81 -9.46
N SER A 203 -3.07 0.11 -8.68
CA SER A 203 -1.94 0.70 -7.97
C SER A 203 -0.69 -0.14 -8.21
N LEU A 204 0.37 0.53 -8.66
CA LEU A 204 1.69 -0.03 -8.92
C LEU A 204 2.78 0.78 -8.20
N GLU A 205 2.43 1.46 -7.11
CA GLU A 205 3.31 2.43 -6.42
C GLU A 205 4.63 1.78 -5.97
N GLY A 206 5.74 2.51 -6.05
CA GLY A 206 7.01 2.08 -5.46
C GLY A 206 7.62 0.85 -6.14
N ASN A 207 7.61 0.81 -7.47
CA ASN A 207 8.18 -0.28 -8.27
C ASN A 207 9.25 0.25 -9.24
N ASN A 208 9.76 -0.62 -10.12
CA ASN A 208 10.72 -0.29 -11.18
C ASN A 208 10.07 -0.41 -12.58
N VAL A 209 8.76 -0.15 -12.70
CA VAL A 209 8.06 -0.22 -13.98
C VAL A 209 8.47 0.97 -14.84
N ALA A 210 8.82 0.71 -16.10
CA ALA A 210 9.31 1.68 -17.07
C ALA A 210 8.40 1.71 -18.32
N GLY A 211 8.77 2.54 -19.30
CA GLY A 211 7.99 2.75 -20.51
C GLY A 211 6.93 3.84 -20.35
N GLU A 212 5.96 3.88 -21.24
CA GLU A 212 4.86 4.86 -21.20
C GLU A 212 3.66 4.32 -20.42
N ILE A 213 2.81 5.21 -19.91
CA ILE A 213 1.46 4.83 -19.48
C ILE A 213 0.64 4.64 -20.77
N PRO A 214 0.07 3.46 -21.05
CA PRO A 214 -0.62 3.23 -22.33
C PRO A 214 -1.97 3.99 -22.42
N GLU A 215 -2.35 4.44 -23.61
CA GLU A 215 -3.65 5.09 -23.89
C GLU A 215 -4.85 4.15 -23.62
N GLU A 216 -4.63 2.83 -23.72
CA GLU A 216 -5.61 1.79 -23.43
C GLU A 216 -6.06 1.79 -21.97
N ILE A 217 -5.37 2.50 -21.06
CA ILE A 217 -5.80 2.65 -19.67
C ILE A 217 -7.22 3.24 -19.56
N SER A 218 -7.61 4.06 -20.54
CA SER A 218 -8.97 4.63 -20.64
C SER A 218 -10.06 3.60 -20.95
N ASN A 219 -9.69 2.36 -21.31
CA ASN A 219 -10.64 1.26 -21.49
C ASN A 219 -11.12 0.68 -20.15
N CYS A 220 -10.41 0.93 -19.05
CA CYS A 220 -10.85 0.59 -17.71
C CYS A 220 -12.02 1.52 -17.28
N LYS A 221 -13.22 1.32 -17.84
CA LYS A 221 -14.35 2.27 -17.69
C LYS A 221 -14.83 2.48 -16.25
N GLN A 222 -14.54 1.55 -15.34
CA GLN A 222 -14.89 1.63 -13.93
C GLN A 222 -13.76 2.18 -13.05
N LEU A 223 -12.62 2.56 -13.65
CA LEU A 223 -11.44 2.99 -12.90
C LEU A 223 -11.75 4.29 -12.15
N THR A 224 -11.53 4.24 -10.84
CA THR A 224 -11.73 5.37 -9.92
C THR A 224 -10.40 5.85 -9.33
N HIS A 225 -9.41 4.96 -9.22
CA HIS A 225 -8.10 5.27 -8.65
C HIS A 225 -7.02 4.64 -9.53
N LEU A 226 -6.10 5.47 -9.99
CA LEU A 226 -4.88 5.07 -10.67
C LEU A 226 -3.69 5.63 -9.91
N SER A 227 -2.81 4.76 -9.41
CA SER A 227 -1.52 5.12 -8.83
C SER A 227 -0.39 4.39 -9.56
N VAL A 228 0.55 5.15 -10.10
CA VAL A 228 1.79 4.65 -10.70
C VAL A 228 2.99 5.40 -10.14
N SER A 229 2.84 6.00 -8.96
CA SER A 229 3.88 6.80 -8.30
C SER A 229 5.14 5.98 -8.00
N ASP A 230 6.27 6.67 -7.85
CA ASP A 230 7.55 6.07 -7.47
C ASP A 230 7.94 4.90 -8.40
N ASN A 231 8.00 5.20 -9.69
CA ASN A 231 8.35 4.27 -10.78
C ASN A 231 9.30 4.95 -11.78
N GLN A 232 9.47 4.34 -12.95
CA GLN A 232 10.33 4.82 -14.03
C GLN A 232 9.51 5.12 -15.30
N PHE A 233 8.22 5.44 -15.17
CA PHE A 233 7.37 5.81 -16.31
C PHE A 233 7.89 7.07 -17.00
N SER A 234 7.74 7.12 -18.32
CA SER A 234 8.23 8.18 -19.21
C SER A 234 7.16 8.50 -20.27
N GLY A 235 7.45 9.43 -21.18
CA GLY A 235 6.46 9.89 -22.15
C GLY A 235 5.44 10.84 -21.53
N ALA A 236 4.29 11.04 -22.18
CA ALA A 236 3.24 11.93 -21.70
C ALA A 236 2.19 11.21 -20.84
N ILE A 237 1.47 11.94 -20.00
CA ILE A 237 0.24 11.42 -19.38
C ILE A 237 -0.81 11.25 -20.50
N PRO A 238 -1.41 10.04 -20.68
CA PRO A 238 -2.34 9.76 -21.77
C PRO A 238 -3.53 10.71 -21.80
N VAL A 239 -3.77 11.35 -22.95
CA VAL A 239 -4.84 12.36 -23.06
C VAL A 239 -6.21 11.73 -22.82
N SER A 240 -6.38 10.44 -23.11
CA SER A 240 -7.60 9.69 -22.84
C SER A 240 -7.99 9.63 -21.35
N LEU A 241 -7.05 9.84 -20.42
CA LEU A 241 -7.38 9.92 -18.99
C LEU A 241 -8.26 11.14 -18.66
N SER A 242 -8.17 12.24 -19.43
CA SER A 242 -9.05 13.42 -19.29
C SER A 242 -10.54 13.11 -19.56
N GLN A 243 -10.82 11.97 -20.19
CA GLN A 243 -12.17 11.51 -20.54
C GLN A 243 -12.71 10.43 -19.58
N SER A 244 -11.91 10.02 -18.59
CA SER A 244 -12.28 8.97 -17.64
C SER A 244 -13.18 9.53 -16.54
N SER A 245 -14.49 9.64 -16.83
CA SER A 245 -15.47 10.31 -15.96
C SER A 245 -15.63 9.74 -14.54
N ASN A 246 -15.23 8.48 -14.33
CA ASN A 246 -15.26 7.82 -13.01
C ASN A 246 -14.00 8.06 -12.18
N LEU A 247 -12.95 8.64 -12.76
CA LEU A 247 -11.67 8.84 -12.09
C LEU A 247 -11.83 9.84 -10.94
N LYS A 248 -11.35 9.44 -9.77
CA LYS A 248 -11.38 10.23 -8.53
C LYS A 248 -9.99 10.60 -8.05
N ARG A 249 -9.02 9.71 -8.26
CA ARG A 249 -7.63 9.93 -7.87
C ARG A 249 -6.68 9.49 -8.97
N LEU A 250 -5.74 10.37 -9.32
CA LEU A 250 -4.63 10.09 -10.21
C LEU A 250 -3.33 10.47 -9.50
N ASP A 251 -2.47 9.48 -9.29
CA ASP A 251 -1.13 9.69 -8.74
C ASP A 251 -0.08 9.17 -9.73
N VAL A 252 0.70 10.11 -10.27
CA VAL A 252 1.78 9.87 -11.23
C VAL A 252 3.10 10.48 -10.74
N SER A 253 3.17 10.83 -9.46
CA SER A 253 4.33 11.47 -8.83
C SER A 253 5.60 10.61 -8.91
N ASN A 254 6.77 11.23 -8.77
CA ASN A 254 8.06 10.54 -8.69
C ASN A 254 8.32 9.59 -9.88
N ASN A 255 8.27 10.14 -11.09
CA ASN A 255 8.50 9.41 -12.34
C ASN A 255 9.34 10.28 -13.32
N ASN A 256 9.52 9.81 -14.55
CA ASN A 256 10.20 10.54 -15.64
C ASN A 256 9.21 11.07 -16.70
N LEU A 257 7.96 11.36 -16.31
CA LEU A 257 6.92 11.81 -17.25
C LEU A 257 7.19 13.21 -17.78
N SER A 258 6.77 13.48 -19.00
CA SER A 258 6.98 14.73 -19.75
C SER A 258 5.71 15.17 -20.47
N GLY A 259 5.78 16.19 -21.32
CA GLY A 259 4.59 16.74 -21.98
C GLY A 259 3.83 17.71 -21.09
N GLU A 260 2.56 17.95 -21.39
CA GLU A 260 1.71 18.92 -20.68
C GLU A 260 0.77 18.26 -19.66
N LEU A 261 0.30 19.04 -18.69
CA LEU A 261 -0.78 18.61 -17.79
C LEU A 261 -2.11 18.51 -18.54
N LEU A 262 -2.93 17.51 -18.20
CA LEU A 262 -4.21 17.26 -18.87
C LEU A 262 -5.35 18.10 -18.31
N ASP A 263 -6.23 18.58 -19.19
CA ASP A 263 -7.50 19.24 -18.81
C ASP A 263 -8.53 18.29 -18.19
N PHE A 264 -8.59 18.31 -16.85
CA PHE A 264 -9.56 17.55 -16.07
C PHE A 264 -10.87 18.30 -15.78
N SER A 265 -11.13 19.44 -16.41
CA SER A 265 -12.37 20.22 -16.21
C SER A 265 -13.67 19.41 -16.44
N ARG A 266 -13.60 18.34 -17.24
CA ARG A 266 -14.73 17.44 -17.52
C ARG A 266 -14.94 16.33 -16.47
N ILE A 267 -14.00 16.13 -15.56
CA ILE A 267 -14.05 15.07 -14.54
C ILE A 267 -14.48 15.67 -13.20
N SER A 268 -15.78 15.89 -13.04
CA SER A 268 -16.32 16.51 -11.81
C SER A 268 -16.06 15.68 -10.54
N GLY A 269 -15.78 14.38 -10.66
CA GLY A 269 -15.48 13.49 -9.54
C GLY A 269 -14.02 13.49 -9.06
N LEU A 270 -13.11 14.21 -9.73
CA LEU A 270 -11.69 14.21 -9.38
C LEU A 270 -11.46 14.94 -8.05
N VAL A 271 -10.90 14.22 -7.08
CA VAL A 271 -10.61 14.72 -5.72
C VAL A 271 -9.11 14.78 -5.41
N GLY A 272 -8.28 14.06 -6.16
CA GLY A 272 -6.83 14.04 -5.95
C GLY A 272 -6.04 13.93 -7.24
N PHE A 273 -5.07 14.82 -7.43
CA PHE A 273 -4.11 14.77 -8.53
C PHE A 273 -2.70 15.08 -8.05
N LEU A 274 -1.81 14.09 -8.06
CA LEU A 274 -0.43 14.19 -7.62
C LEU A 274 0.49 13.86 -8.81
N ALA A 275 1.41 14.78 -9.12
CA ALA A 275 2.29 14.70 -10.27
C ALA A 275 3.65 15.36 -10.00
N GLU A 276 4.02 15.53 -8.73
CA GLU A 276 5.31 16.09 -8.34
C GLU A 276 6.49 15.23 -8.80
N ASN A 277 7.68 15.84 -8.84
CA ASN A 277 8.94 15.17 -9.15
C ASN A 277 8.88 14.42 -10.49
N ASN A 278 8.61 15.17 -11.56
CA ASN A 278 8.56 14.68 -12.93
C ASN A 278 9.23 15.71 -13.87
N ASN A 279 9.09 15.50 -15.18
CA ASN A 279 9.60 16.37 -16.24
C ASN A 279 8.47 17.08 -17.02
N LEU A 280 7.30 17.27 -16.39
CA LEU A 280 6.11 17.88 -17.01
C LEU A 280 6.35 19.36 -17.30
N SER A 281 5.77 19.86 -18.37
CA SER A 281 6.02 21.19 -18.92
C SER A 281 4.73 21.86 -19.40
N GLY A 282 4.85 23.04 -20.01
CA GLY A 282 3.69 23.82 -20.43
C GLY A 282 3.06 24.58 -19.26
N ARG A 283 1.78 24.93 -19.38
CA ARG A 283 1.03 25.67 -18.36
C ARG A 283 0.29 24.72 -17.45
N ILE A 284 -0.13 25.20 -16.27
CA ILE A 284 -1.17 24.57 -15.47
C ILE A 284 -2.51 25.00 -16.09
N PRO A 285 -3.29 24.09 -16.68
CA PRO A 285 -4.61 24.43 -17.19
C PRO A 285 -5.58 24.76 -16.06
N ASP A 286 -6.60 25.55 -16.40
CA ASP A 286 -7.61 26.02 -15.45
C ASP A 286 -8.69 24.95 -15.25
N PHE A 287 -8.33 23.88 -14.54
CA PHE A 287 -9.29 22.90 -14.07
C PHE A 287 -9.97 23.50 -12.84
N SER A 288 -11.29 23.67 -12.85
CA SER A 288 -12.04 24.13 -11.67
C SER A 288 -11.65 23.32 -10.42
N PHE A 289 -10.77 23.90 -9.57
CA PHE A 289 -10.17 23.27 -8.39
C PHE A 289 -11.17 23.01 -7.25
N SER A 290 -12.46 23.27 -7.50
CA SER A 290 -13.54 23.24 -6.52
C SER A 290 -13.69 21.88 -5.82
N ASN A 291 -13.38 20.79 -6.51
CA ASN A 291 -13.57 19.42 -6.01
C ASN A 291 -12.27 18.75 -5.55
N LEU A 292 -11.11 19.33 -5.89
CA LEU A 292 -9.81 18.79 -5.50
C LEU A 292 -9.56 19.03 -4.02
N MET A 293 -9.22 17.95 -3.31
CA MET A 293 -8.76 17.95 -1.92
C MET A 293 -7.24 17.80 -1.84
N GLN A 294 -6.62 17.19 -2.85
CA GLN A 294 -5.19 16.96 -2.92
C GLN A 294 -4.67 17.34 -4.30
N PHE A 295 -3.65 18.19 -4.33
CA PHE A 295 -3.01 18.64 -5.56
C PHE A 295 -1.53 18.94 -5.31
N ASN A 296 -0.66 18.35 -6.11
CA ASN A 296 0.77 18.63 -6.07
C ASN A 296 1.38 18.45 -7.46
N VAL A 297 2.05 19.50 -7.96
CA VAL A 297 2.77 19.50 -9.23
C VAL A 297 4.19 20.05 -9.05
N SER A 298 4.69 20.04 -7.81
CA SER A 298 6.01 20.57 -7.47
C SER A 298 7.13 19.81 -8.19
N ASN A 299 8.29 20.45 -8.33
CA ASN A 299 9.49 19.88 -8.95
C ASN A 299 9.23 19.31 -10.36
N ASN A 300 8.78 20.18 -11.25
CA ASN A 300 8.57 19.91 -12.67
C ASN A 300 9.20 21.04 -13.53
N ARG A 301 8.88 21.09 -14.82
CA ARG A 301 9.27 22.15 -15.77
C ARG A 301 8.08 23.03 -16.18
N LEU A 302 7.08 23.17 -15.32
CA LEU A 302 5.88 23.96 -15.60
C LEU A 302 6.21 25.46 -15.68
N SER A 303 5.38 26.18 -16.44
CA SER A 303 5.61 27.57 -16.78
C SER A 303 4.32 28.38 -16.88
N GLY A 304 4.46 29.70 -16.77
CA GLY A 304 3.33 30.63 -16.88
C GLY A 304 2.62 30.88 -15.55
N PRO A 305 1.50 31.63 -15.59
CA PRO A 305 0.75 31.98 -14.40
C PRO A 305 0.08 30.75 -13.78
N ILE A 306 0.15 30.65 -12.45
CA ILE A 306 -0.67 29.71 -11.68
C ILE A 306 -2.14 30.17 -11.76
N PRO A 307 -3.07 29.31 -12.21
CA PRO A 307 -4.51 29.61 -12.20
C PRO A 307 -5.04 29.94 -10.80
N ASP A 308 -6.23 30.52 -10.71
CA ASP A 308 -6.84 30.79 -9.41
C ASP A 308 -7.27 29.50 -8.70
N VAL A 309 -6.44 29.07 -7.76
CA VAL A 309 -6.67 27.87 -6.94
C VAL A 309 -7.51 28.15 -5.70
N GLY A 310 -8.04 29.37 -5.54
CA GLY A 310 -8.94 29.76 -4.43
C GLY A 310 -8.30 29.60 -3.04
N GLY A 311 -6.97 29.66 -2.95
CA GLY A 311 -6.22 29.45 -1.71
C GLY A 311 -6.25 28.01 -1.16
N ARG A 312 -6.69 27.01 -1.96
CA ARG A 312 -6.81 25.61 -1.53
C ARG A 312 -5.47 24.89 -1.38
N PHE A 313 -4.47 25.32 -2.16
CA PHE A 313 -3.16 24.69 -2.24
C PHE A 313 -2.07 25.72 -1.95
N GLY A 314 -1.09 25.34 -1.12
CA GLY A 314 0.01 26.21 -0.72
C GLY A 314 1.10 26.31 -1.77
N ALA A 315 2.12 27.11 -1.50
CA ALA A 315 3.28 27.28 -2.39
C ALA A 315 4.07 25.96 -2.59
N ASP A 316 4.02 25.07 -1.62
CA ASP A 316 4.59 23.72 -1.64
C ASP A 316 4.07 22.87 -2.80
N SER A 317 2.79 22.97 -3.15
CA SER A 317 2.20 22.27 -4.30
C SER A 317 2.73 22.71 -5.67
N PHE A 318 3.44 23.84 -5.75
CA PHE A 318 3.92 24.44 -7.01
C PHE A 318 5.43 24.67 -7.05
N PHE A 319 6.11 24.57 -5.91
CA PHE A 319 7.54 24.84 -5.78
C PHE A 319 8.39 23.99 -6.74
N GLY A 320 9.61 24.43 -7.06
CA GLY A 320 10.51 23.65 -7.92
C GLY A 320 10.15 23.67 -9.41
N ASN A 321 9.23 24.55 -9.82
CA ASN A 321 8.93 24.87 -11.21
C ASN A 321 9.44 26.29 -11.55
N PRO A 322 10.64 26.44 -12.15
CA PRO A 322 11.25 27.76 -12.33
C PRO A 322 10.45 28.72 -13.24
N GLY A 323 9.63 28.18 -14.14
CA GLY A 323 8.82 28.97 -15.06
C GLY A 323 7.49 29.44 -14.49
N LEU A 324 7.05 28.92 -13.32
CA LEU A 324 5.78 29.29 -12.72
C LEU A 324 5.87 30.64 -12.00
N CYS A 325 4.76 31.39 -12.09
CA CYS A 325 4.63 32.70 -11.48
C CYS A 325 3.20 32.93 -10.96
N GLY A 326 3.04 33.95 -10.11
CA GLY A 326 1.75 34.27 -9.49
C GLY A 326 1.49 33.51 -8.20
N LYS A 327 0.42 33.88 -7.50
CA LYS A 327 0.06 33.24 -6.23
C LYS A 327 -0.28 31.76 -6.45
N PRO A 328 0.09 30.86 -5.51
CA PRO A 328 0.65 31.13 -4.19
C PRO A 328 2.17 31.34 -4.13
N LEU A 329 2.89 31.30 -5.25
CA LEU A 329 4.32 31.59 -5.27
C LEU A 329 4.60 33.10 -5.09
N SER A 330 5.79 33.42 -4.59
CA SER A 330 6.27 34.81 -4.47
C SER A 330 6.75 35.42 -5.81
N ASN A 331 6.92 34.59 -6.84
CA ASN A 331 7.46 35.01 -8.13
C ASN A 331 6.42 35.82 -8.90
N ALA A 332 6.72 37.08 -9.23
CA ALA A 332 5.83 37.91 -10.02
C ALA A 332 5.78 37.41 -11.48
N CYS A 333 4.60 37.43 -12.10
CA CYS A 333 4.49 37.10 -13.51
C CYS A 333 5.06 38.22 -14.39
N PRO A 334 5.74 37.88 -15.51
CA PRO A 334 6.15 38.87 -16.49
C PRO A 334 4.93 39.68 -16.96
N PRO A 335 5.09 40.99 -17.24
CA PRO A 335 4.01 41.76 -17.84
C PRO A 335 3.60 41.10 -19.17
N THR A 336 2.31 40.83 -19.34
CA THR A 336 1.77 40.34 -20.60
C THR A 336 2.12 41.35 -21.70
N SER A 337 2.88 40.94 -22.71
CA SER A 337 3.14 41.76 -23.89
C SER A 337 1.80 42.21 -24.48
N PRO A 338 1.57 43.51 -24.71
CA PRO A 338 0.36 43.95 -25.40
C PRO A 338 0.40 43.36 -26.81
N SER A 339 -0.60 42.54 -27.12
CA SER A 339 -0.88 41.92 -28.42
C SER A 339 -1.22 42.96 -29.49
#